data_AF-A0A536BJJ4-F1
#
_entry.id   AF-A0A536BJJ4-F1
#
_cell.length_a   1.000
_cell.length_b   1.000
_cell.length_c   1.000
_cell.angle_alpha   90.00
_cell.angle_beta   90.00
_cell.angle_gamma   90.00
#
_symmetry.space_group_name_H-M   'P 1'
#
loop_
_entity.id
_entity.type
_entity.pdbx_description
1 polymer ?
#
loop_
_entity_poly.entity_id
_entity_poly.type
_entity_poly.pdbx_seq_one_letter_code
_entity_poly.pdbx_strand_id
1 'polypeptide(L)' 'MNPEDFPAPREGFVITHFLVVSDQDRSREFYRKLFDGQVLIERDPVIMKVA' A
#
# COMPACT_ATOMS: atom_id res chain seq x y z
N MET A 1 -13.31 -2.65 -0.71
CA MET A 1 -12.48 -1.57 -0.15
C MET A 1 -13.43 -0.57 0.50
N ASN A 2 -13.22 -0.20 1.76
CA ASN A 2 -14.05 0.82 2.42
C ASN A 2 -13.64 2.19 1.86
N PRO A 3 -14.58 3.09 1.48
CA PRO A 3 -14.24 4.44 1.04
C PRO A 3 -13.34 5.22 2.02
N GLU A 4 -13.46 4.94 3.33
CA GLU A 4 -12.62 5.52 4.39
C GLU A 4 -11.16 5.03 4.36
N ASP A 5 -10.84 3.98 3.60
CA ASP A 5 -9.47 3.51 3.40
C ASP A 5 -8.71 4.34 2.36
N PHE A 6 -9.43 5.15 1.56
CA PHE A 6 -8.80 5.99 0.55
C PHE A 6 -8.18 7.21 1.21
N PRO A 7 -6.87 7.49 1.00
CA PRO A 7 -6.23 8.67 1.55
C PRO A 7 -6.74 9.92 0.81
N ALA A 8 -7.82 10.51 1.32
CA ALA A 8 -8.39 11.77 0.85
C ALA A 8 -8.19 12.85 1.93
N PRO A 9 -7.02 13.50 1.96
CA PRO A 9 -6.74 14.51 2.98
C PRO A 9 -7.62 15.75 2.77
N ARG A 10 -8.07 16.38 3.86
CA ARG A 10 -8.81 17.66 3.82
C ARG A 10 -7.92 18.84 3.41
N GLU A 11 -6.63 18.74 3.69
CA GLU A 11 -5.61 19.75 3.39
C GLU A 11 -4.30 19.04 2.97
N GLY A 12 -3.54 19.60 2.02
CA GLY A 12 -2.29 19.01 1.52
C GLY A 12 -2.47 18.16 0.24
N PHE A 13 -1.55 17.21 0.00
CA PHE A 13 -1.57 16.31 -1.16
C PHE A 13 -1.05 14.92 -0.82
N VAL A 14 -1.44 13.91 -1.61
CA VAL A 14 -0.99 12.52 -1.47
C VAL A 14 0.05 12.21 -2.55
N ILE A 15 1.12 11.52 -2.17
CA ILE A 15 2.10 10.96 -3.12
C ILE A 15 1.95 9.45 -3.15
N THR A 16 1.61 8.91 -4.31
CA THR A 16 1.53 7.46 -4.54
C THR A 16 2.80 6.98 -5.22
N HIS A 17 3.47 5.99 -4.62
CA HIS A 17 4.64 5.34 -5.20
C HIS A 17 4.23 4.02 -5.84
N PHE A 18 4.42 3.89 -7.14
CA PHE A 18 4.24 2.63 -7.85
C PHE A 18 5.59 1.93 -8.02
N LEU A 19 5.71 0.72 -7.49
CA LEU A 19 6.94 -0.07 -7.54
C LEU A 19 6.75 -1.24 -8.51
N VAL A 20 7.60 -1.31 -9.54
CA VAL A 20 7.73 -2.51 -10.37
C VAL A 20 8.77 -3.41 -9.73
N VAL A 21 8.35 -4.62 -9.36
CA VAL A 21 9.19 -5.59 -8.64
C VAL A 21 9.20 -6.92 -9.36
N SER A 22 10.29 -7.68 -9.23
CA SER A 22 10.40 -9.01 -9.83
C SER A 22 9.51 -10.05 -9.14
N ASP A 23 9.18 -9.85 -7.87
CA ASP A 23 8.35 -10.74 -7.06
C ASP A 23 7.45 -9.90 -6.13
N GLN A 24 6.14 -9.93 -6.40
CA GLN A 24 5.13 -9.19 -5.64
C GLN A 24 4.97 -9.74 -4.21
N ASP A 25 5.00 -11.07 -4.02
CA ASP A 25 4.76 -11.68 -2.70
C ASP A 25 5.90 -11.38 -1.75
N ARG A 26 7.14 -11.51 -2.25
CA ARG A 26 8.34 -11.18 -1.48
C ARG A 26 8.41 -9.71 -1.12
N SER A 27 8.10 -8.82 -2.07
CA SER A 27 8.08 -7.37 -1.84
C SER A 27 7.01 -6.97 -0.81
N ARG A 28 5.79 -7.49 -0.97
CA ARG A 28 4.69 -7.27 -0.04
C ARG A 28 5.05 -7.69 1.38
N GLU A 29 5.59 -8.89 1.56
CA GLU A 29 5.94 -9.40 2.89
C GLU A 29 7.04 -8.56 3.55
N PHE A 30 8.02 -8.09 2.76
CA PHE A 30 9.06 -7.19 3.24
C PHE A 30 8.48 -5.87 3.74
N TYR A 31 7.72 -5.16 2.90
CA TYR A 31 7.18 -3.84 3.27
C TYR A 31 6.11 -3.93 4.35
N ARG A 32 5.33 -5.01 4.38
CA ARG A 32 4.36 -5.29 5.46
C ARG A 32 5.04 -5.33 6.81
N LYS A 33 6.12 -6.11 6.94
CA LYS A 33 6.90 -6.20 8.18
C LYS A 33 7.61 -4.89 8.53
N LEU A 34 8.13 -4.20 7.52
CA LEU A 34 8.90 -2.97 7.73
C LEU A 34 8.03 -1.84 8.28
N PHE A 35 6.82 -1.69 7.78
CA PHE A 35 5.93 -0.57 8.11
C PHE A 35 4.81 -0.93 9.09
N ASP A 36 4.77 -2.17 9.58
CA ASP A 36 3.59 -2.73 10.27
C ASP A 36 2.29 -2.49 9.46
N GLY A 37 2.42 -2.65 8.14
CA GLY A 37 1.40 -2.25 7.17
C GLY A 37 0.25 -3.25 7.05
N GLN A 38 -0.95 -2.76 6.69
CA GLN A 38 -2.12 -3.58 6.42
C GLN A 38 -2.26 -3.83 4.91
N VAL A 39 -2.20 -5.10 4.49
CA VAL A 39 -2.47 -5.47 3.09
C VAL A 39 -3.96 -5.27 2.79
N LEU A 40 -4.26 -4.47 1.77
CA LEU A 40 -5.62 -4.17 1.30
C LEU A 40 -5.98 -4.97 0.03
N ILE A 41 -5.01 -5.10 -0.89
CA ILE A 41 -5.11 -5.96 -2.07
C ILE A 41 -3.85 -6.81 -2.13
N GLU A 42 -4.05 -8.12 -2.19
CA GLU A 42 -2.97 -9.09 -2.12
C GLU A 42 -2.07 -9.07 -3.36
N ARG A 43 -2.60 -8.85 -4.58
CA ARG A 43 -1.89 -8.90 -5.87
C ARG A 43 -2.58 -8.11 -7.00
N ASP A 44 -1.80 -7.76 -8.02
CA ASP A 44 -2.21 -7.23 -9.35
C ASP A 44 -3.12 -5.97 -9.36
N PRO A 45 -2.68 -4.84 -8.78
CA PRO A 45 -1.43 -4.63 -8.04
C PRO A 45 -1.58 -4.87 -6.54
N VAL A 46 -0.47 -5.13 -5.85
CA VAL A 46 -0.46 -5.10 -4.38
C VAL A 46 -0.79 -3.69 -3.89
N ILE A 47 -1.77 -3.55 -2.99
CA ILE A 47 -2.07 -2.30 -2.28
C ILE A 47 -1.96 -2.55 -0.79
N MET A 48 -1.25 -1.66 -0.09
CA MET A 48 -1.05 -1.73 1.35
C MET A 48 -1.25 -0.35 1.97
N LYS A 49 -1.91 -0.32 3.12
CA LYS A 49 -1.98 0.86 3.99
C LYS A 49 -0.78 0.84 4.92
N VAL A 50 -0.01 1.92 4.88
CA VAL A 50 1.09 2.20 5.80
C VAL A 50 0.76 3.50 6.53
N ALA A 51 1.44 3.76 7.66
CA ALA A 51 1.19 4.87 8.59
C ALA A 51 0.62 6.15 7.97
#